data_AF-A0A1G9F4R0-F1
#
_entry.id   AF-A0A1G9F4R0-F1
#
_cell.length_a   1.000
_cell.length_b   1.000
_cell.length_c   1.000
_cell.angle_alpha   90.00
_cell.angle_beta   90.00
_cell.angle_gamma   90.00
#
_symmetry.space_group_name_H-M   'P 1'
#
loop_
_entity.id
_entity.type
_entity.pdbx_description
1 polymer ?
#
loop_
_entity_poly.entity_id
_entity_poly.type
_entity_poly.pdbx_seq_one_letter_code
_entity_poly.pdbx_strand_id
1 'polypeptide(L)' 'REIGIVVKKVNPEYTSQTCPTCKARNKVTDRMYQCGCGYRGHRDRVGALNIAQTT' A
#
# COMPACT_ATOMS: atom_id res chain seq x y z
N ARG A 1 -27.44 -10.07 2.59
CA ARG A 1 -26.83 -10.96 1.57
C ARG A 1 -25.36 -11.05 1.94
N GLU A 2 -24.93 -12.19 2.50
CA GLU A 2 -23.51 -12.42 2.82
C GLU A 2 -22.88 -13.14 1.61
N ILE A 3 -21.73 -12.64 1.15
CA ILE A 3 -21.13 -13.01 -0.14
C ILE A 3 -20.06 -14.11 0.00
N GLY A 4 -19.97 -14.78 1.15
CA GLY A 4 -19.02 -15.88 1.40
C GLY A 4 -17.53 -15.48 1.44
N ILE A 5 -17.21 -14.18 1.37
CA ILE A 5 -15.83 -13.67 1.40
C ILE A 5 -15.42 -13.44 2.85
N VAL A 6 -14.29 -14.05 3.24
CA VAL A 6 -13.69 -13.86 4.56
C VAL A 6 -13.01 -12.49 4.63
N VAL A 7 -13.38 -11.68 5.62
CA VAL A 7 -12.79 -10.35 5.85
C VAL A 7 -11.81 -10.42 7.01
N LYS A 8 -10.53 -10.14 6.72
CA LYS A 8 -9.46 -10.01 7.74
C LYS A 8 -9.20 -8.53 8.02
N LYS A 9 -9.21 -8.14 9.29
CA LYS A 9 -8.77 -6.80 9.72
C LYS A 9 -7.25 -6.77 9.78
N VAL A 10 -6.64 -5.74 9.22
CA VAL A 10 -5.18 -5.50 9.25
C VAL A 10 -4.89 -4.09 9.76
N ASN A 11 -3.71 -3.88 10.35
CA ASN A 11 -3.25 -2.54 10.70
C ASN A 11 -2.77 -1.81 9.42
N PRO A 12 -3.37 -0.66 9.02
CA PRO A 12 -3.02 0.04 7.80
C PRO A 12 -1.81 0.96 7.92
N GLU A 13 -1.15 1.03 9.08
CA GLU A 13 -0.06 1.96 9.34
C GLU A 13 1.09 1.83 8.31
N TYR A 14 1.59 2.97 7.83
CA TYR A 14 2.68 3.07 6.84
C TYR A 14 2.45 2.36 5.49
N THR A 15 1.28 1.77 5.23
CA THR A 15 1.00 1.02 4.00
C THR A 15 1.09 1.89 2.74
N SER A 16 0.65 3.14 2.79
CA SER A 16 0.77 4.08 1.66
C SER A 16 2.15 4.73 1.53
N GLN A 17 3.03 4.52 2.51
CA GLN A 17 4.38 5.10 2.56
C GLN A 17 5.47 4.08 2.23
N THR A 18 5.15 2.78 2.28
CA THR A 18 6.12 1.71 2.06
C THR A 18 6.17 1.34 0.58
N CYS A 19 7.35 1.36 -0.03
CA CYS A 19 7.50 0.95 -1.43
C CYS A 19 7.13 -0.53 -1.57
N PRO A 20 6.21 -0.91 -2.47
CA PRO A 20 5.86 -2.32 -2.64
C PRO A 20 7.03 -3.14 -3.19
N THR A 21 7.95 -2.49 -3.94
CA THR A 21 9.13 -3.12 -4.56
C THR A 21 10.32 -3.24 -3.62
N CYS A 22 10.85 -2.12 -3.10
CA CYS A 22 12.09 -2.12 -2.32
C CYS A 22 11.91 -1.95 -0.81
N LYS A 23 10.65 -1.84 -0.33
CA LYS A 23 10.29 -1.64 1.08
C LYS A 23 10.79 -0.36 1.75
N ALA A 24 11.47 0.52 1.01
CA ALA A 24 11.83 1.85 1.51
C ALA A 24 10.58 2.65 1.89
N ARG A 25 10.66 3.41 2.99
CA ARG A 25 9.58 4.29 3.42
C ARG A 25 9.79 5.68 2.83
N ASN A 26 8.74 6.23 2.26
CA ASN A 26 8.70 7.59 1.76
C ASN A 26 7.38 8.26 2.18
N LYS A 27 7.49 9.46 2.76
CA LYS A 27 6.33 10.27 3.12
C LYS A 27 5.83 10.99 1.87
N VAL A 28 4.70 10.54 1.32
CA VAL A 28 4.09 11.19 0.17
C VAL A 28 3.28 12.41 0.61
N THR A 29 3.54 13.56 0.01
CA THR A 29 2.79 14.80 0.23
C THR A 29 1.60 14.94 -0.72
N ASP A 30 1.63 14.26 -1.87
CA ASP A 30 0.62 14.31 -2.92
C ASP A 30 -0.02 12.92 -3.18
N ARG A 31 -0.86 12.80 -4.21
CA ARG A 31 -1.50 11.57 -4.67
C ARG A 31 -0.54 10.60 -5.34
N MET A 32 0.58 11.10 -5.88
CA MET A 32 1.54 10.29 -6.61
C MET A 32 2.68 9.83 -5.69
N TYR A 33 2.75 8.52 -5.46
CA TYR A 33 3.87 7.87 -4.81
C TYR A 33 5.03 7.73 -5.80
N GLN A 34 6.22 8.14 -5.38
CA GLN A 34 7.46 7.95 -6.12
C GLN A 34 8.53 7.44 -5.15
N CYS A 35 9.28 6.40 -5.55
CA CYS A 35 10.40 5.88 -4.79
C CYS A 35 11.71 6.03 -5.55
N GLY A 36 12.80 6.21 -4.81
CA GLY A 36 14.16 6.25 -5.38
C GLY A 36 14.57 4.97 -6.10
N CYS A 37 13.90 3.83 -5.86
CA CYS A 37 14.11 2.59 -6.61
C CYS A 37 13.49 2.57 -8.01
N GLY A 38 12.75 3.63 -8.39
CA GLY A 38 12.09 3.76 -9.69
C GLY A 38 10.60 3.40 -9.70
N TYR A 39 10.05 2.84 -8.62
CA TYR A 39 8.61 2.58 -8.55
C TYR A 39 7.79 3.88 -8.49
N ARG A 40 6.77 4.00 -9.33
CA ARG A 40 5.83 5.13 -9.39
C ARG A 40 4.39 4.64 -9.48
N GLY A 41 3.47 5.32 -8.82
CA GLY A 41 2.04 5.02 -8.90
C GLY A 41 1.19 5.85 -7.94
N HIS A 42 -0.13 5.66 -7.96
CA HIS A 42 -1.01 6.35 -7.00
C HIS A 42 -0.80 5.82 -5.57
N ARG A 43 -0.78 6.70 -4.57
CA ARG A 43 -0.57 6.33 -3.16
C ARG A 43 -1.59 5.34 -2.62
N ASP A 44 -2.83 5.41 -3.07
CA ASP A 44 -3.88 4.46 -2.63
C ASP A 44 -3.67 3.07 -3.21
N ARG A 45 -3.13 2.98 -4.44
CA ARG A 45 -2.71 1.71 -5.03
C ARG A 45 -1.57 1.11 -4.22
N VAL A 46 -0.61 1.92 -3.78
CA VAL A 46 0.50 1.48 -2.91
C VAL A 46 -0.04 0.94 -1.58
N GLY A 47 -0.97 1.66 -0.94
CA GLY A 47 -1.64 1.21 0.28
C GLY A 47 -2.33 -0.14 0.10
N ALA A 48 -3.16 -0.28 -0.94
CA ALA A 48 -3.86 -1.52 -1.26
C ALA A 48 -2.90 -2.69 -1.55
N LEU A 49 -1.83 -2.46 -2.32
CA LEU A 49 -0.81 -3.47 -2.61
C LEU A 49 -0.10 -3.97 -1.35
N ASN A 50 0.19 -3.08 -0.41
CA ASN A 50 0.85 -3.46 0.84
C ASN A 50 -0.11 -4.17 1.81
N ILE A 51 -1.38 -3.78 1.85
CA ILE A 51 -2.43 -4.52 2.58
C ILE A 51 -2.58 -5.93 2.02
N ALA A 52 -2.63 -6.07 0.69
CA ALA A 52 -2.74 -7.37 0.01
C ALA A 52 -1.53 -8.28 0.30
N GLN A 53 -0.34 -7.72 0.53
CA GLN A 53 0.87 -8.48 0.89
C GLN A 53 0.97 -8.84 2.38
N THR A 54 0.18 -8.20 3.24
CA THR A 54 0.16 -8.45 4.69
C THR A 54 -0.81 -9.59 5.07
N THR A 55 -1.60 -10.06 4.11
CA THR A 55 -2.53 -11.19 4.28
C THR A 55 -1.80 -12.50 4.13
#